data_AF-A0A1H6W3K5-F1
#
_entry.id   AF-A0A1H6W3K5-F1
#
_cell.length_a   1.000
_cell.length_b   1.000
_cell.length_c   1.000
_cell.angle_alpha   90.00
_cell.angle_beta   90.00
_cell.angle_gamma   90.00
#
_symmetry.space_group_name_H-M   'P 1'
#
loop_
_entity.id
_entity.type
_entity.pdbx_description
1 polymer ?
#
loop_
_entity_poly.entity_id
_entity_poly.type
_entity_poly.pdbx_seq_one_letter_code
_entity_poly.pdbx_strand_id
1 'polypeptide(L)'
;MADISELLLYVVVGGPILLIVVLLLLTGPIGWFTVVFIAIGAMVLRSLLEESPTGGSDKENCPACGSLNPPTSETCDHCGDSI
;
A
#
# COMPACT_ATOMS: atom_id res chain seq x y z
N MET A 1 -1.54 39.21 -15.95
CA MET A 1 -0.88 38.03 -16.57
C MET A 1 -1.13 36.74 -15.79
N ALA A 2 -1.89 36.73 -14.67
CA ALA A 2 -2.27 35.49 -13.98
C ALA A 2 -3.48 34.80 -14.63
N ASP A 3 -4.33 35.55 -15.35
CA ASP A 3 -5.62 35.06 -15.86
C ASP A 3 -5.49 33.94 -16.90
N ILE A 4 -4.51 34.02 -17.80
CA ILE A 4 -4.33 33.01 -18.87
C ILE A 4 -3.77 31.70 -18.32
N SER A 5 -2.83 31.78 -17.37
CA SER A 5 -2.25 30.60 -16.72
C SER A 5 -3.27 29.86 -15.88
N GLU A 6 -4.13 30.58 -15.18
CA GLU A 6 -5.20 30.00 -14.37
C GLU A 6 -6.31 29.39 -15.25
N LEU A 7 -6.68 30.07 -16.34
CA LEU A 7 -7.61 29.51 -17.31
C LEU A 7 -7.05 28.24 -17.98
N LEU A 8 -5.76 28.24 -18.33
CA LEU A 8 -5.09 27.05 -18.87
C LEU A 8 -5.07 25.91 -17.85
N LEU A 9 -4.85 26.20 -16.56
CA LEU A 9 -4.93 25.19 -15.49
C LEU A 9 -6.33 24.58 -15.42
N TYR A 10 -7.39 25.39 -15.41
CA TYR A 10 -8.76 24.89 -15.38
C TYR A 10 -9.14 24.10 -16.63
N VAL A 11 -8.67 24.50 -17.81
CA VAL A 11 -8.96 23.76 -19.05
C VAL A 11 -8.19 22.44 -19.11
N VAL A 12 -6.89 22.45 -18.78
CA VAL A 12 -6.02 21.27 -18.89
C VAL A 12 -6.24 20.28 -17.76
N VAL A 13 -6.48 20.75 -16.53
CA VAL A 13 -6.63 19.89 -15.34
C VAL A 13 -8.09 19.81 -14.93
N GLY A 14 -8.79 20.94 -14.84
CA GLY A 14 -10.19 20.98 -14.44
C GLY A 14 -11.13 20.31 -15.45
N GLY A 15 -10.90 20.47 -16.76
CA GLY A 15 -11.68 19.85 -17.83
C GLY A 15 -11.74 18.32 -17.72
N PRO A 16 -10.59 17.62 -17.69
CA PRO A 16 -10.57 16.18 -17.50
C PRO A 16 -11.18 15.71 -16.17
N ILE A 17 -10.91 16.41 -15.07
CA ILE A 17 -11.49 16.08 -13.75
C ILE A 17 -13.02 16.18 -13.81
N LEU A 18 -13.56 17.25 -14.37
CA LEU A 18 -15.00 17.45 -14.49
C LEU A 18 -15.63 16.37 -15.35
N LEU A 19 -14.98 15.98 -16.46
CA LEU A 19 -15.45 14.88 -17.31
C LEU A 19 -15.49 13.55 -16.56
N ILE A 20 -14.44 13.23 -15.78
CA ILE A 20 -14.40 12.02 -14.95
C ILE A 20 -15.53 12.04 -13.91
N VAL A 21 -15.75 13.17 -13.23
CA VAL A 21 -16.83 13.32 -12.24
C VAL A 21 -18.20 13.15 -12.89
N VAL A 22 -18.43 13.75 -14.06
CA VAL A 22 -19.69 13.59 -14.81
C VAL A 22 -19.91 12.14 -15.20
N LEU A 23 -18.89 11.43 -15.70
CA LEU A 23 -18.97 10.00 -16.02
C LEU A 23 -19.25 9.14 -14.78
N LEU A 24 -18.66 9.46 -13.63
CA LEU A 24 -18.94 8.79 -12.36
C LEU A 24 -20.38 9.00 -11.90
N LEU A 25 -20.91 10.21 -12.07
CA LEU A 25 -22.32 10.51 -11.76
C LEU A 25 -23.27 9.81 -12.72
N LEU A 26 -22.95 9.73 -14.02
CA LEU A 26 -23.73 9.05 -15.06
C LEU A 26 -23.77 7.53 -14.86
N THR A 27 -22.65 6.92 -14.50
CA THR A 27 -22.56 5.49 -14.17
C THR A 27 -23.15 5.16 -12.80
N GLY A 28 -23.54 6.19 -12.04
CA GLY A 28 -24.24 6.05 -10.77
C GLY A 28 -23.40 5.34 -9.70
N PRO A 29 -24.03 4.63 -8.75
CA PRO A 29 -23.32 3.94 -7.68
C PRO A 29 -22.25 2.96 -8.18
N ILE A 30 -22.49 2.34 -9.35
CA ILE A 30 -21.58 1.37 -9.98
C ILE A 30 -20.23 2.00 -10.33
N GLY A 31 -20.21 3.25 -10.80
CA GLY A 31 -18.97 3.97 -11.09
C GLY A 31 -18.12 4.24 -9.85
N TRP A 32 -18.76 4.51 -8.72
CA TRP A 32 -18.06 4.69 -7.45
C TRP A 32 -17.46 3.38 -6.94
N PHE A 33 -18.19 2.26 -7.09
CA PHE A 33 -17.65 0.95 -6.73
C PHE A 33 -16.40 0.61 -7.55
N THR A 34 -16.38 0.85 -8.86
CA THR A 34 -15.19 0.56 -9.69
C THR A 34 -13.98 1.38 -9.28
N VAL A 35 -14.13 2.65 -8.89
CA VAL A 35 -13.01 3.46 -8.37
C VAL A 35 -12.41 2.84 -7.10
N VAL A 36 -13.25 2.35 -6.18
CA VAL A 36 -12.78 1.69 -4.95
C VAL A 36 -12.00 0.41 -5.28
N PHE A 37 -12.53 -0.43 -6.16
CA PHE A 37 -11.83 -1.67 -6.57
C PHE A 37 -10.52 -1.38 -7.30
N ILE A 38 -10.48 -0.37 -8.17
CA ILE A 38 -9.26 0.07 -8.85
C ILE A 38 -8.23 0.57 -7.84
N ALA A 39 -8.64 1.37 -6.85
CA ALA A 39 -7.74 1.87 -5.82
C ALA A 39 -7.14 0.74 -4.97
N ILE A 40 -7.96 -0.24 -4.57
CA ILE A 40 -7.50 -1.42 -3.82
C ILE A 40 -6.53 -2.24 -4.69
N GLY A 41 -6.89 -2.52 -5.95
CA GLY A 41 -6.04 -3.25 -6.88
C GLY A 41 -4.70 -2.56 -7.11
N ALA A 42 -4.68 -1.23 -7.23
CA ALA A 42 -3.46 -0.43 -7.36
C ALA A 42 -2.59 -0.48 -6.09
N MET A 43 -3.20 -0.45 -4.90
CA MET A 43 -2.47 -0.66 -3.64
C MET A 43 -1.84 -2.05 -3.56
N VAL A 44 -2.61 -3.10 -3.87
CA VAL A 44 -2.10 -4.48 -3.85
C VAL A 44 -0.96 -4.63 -4.86
N LEU A 45 -1.13 -4.14 -6.08
CA LEU A 45 -0.09 -4.20 -7.11
C LEU A 45 1.18 -3.48 -6.68
N ARG A 46 1.06 -2.31 -6.02
CA ARG A 46 2.22 -1.63 -5.42
C ARG A 46 2.87 -2.46 -4.34
N SER A 47 2.08 -3.07 -3.45
CA SER A 47 2.59 -3.97 -2.41
C SER A 47 3.38 -5.13 -2.99
N LEU A 48 2.94 -5.72 -4.11
CA LEU A 48 3.64 -6.80 -4.81
C LEU A 48 4.90 -6.31 -5.55
N LEU A 49 4.87 -5.09 -6.07
CA LEU A 49 6.03 -4.46 -6.74
C LEU A 49 7.10 -3.98 -5.74
N GLU A 50 6.69 -3.62 -4.52
CA GLU A 50 7.54 -3.16 -3.42
C GLU A 50 8.06 -4.32 -2.54
N GLU A 51 7.89 -5.58 -2.97
CA GLU A 51 8.53 -6.75 -2.38
C GLU A 51 10.05 -6.71 -2.60
N SER A 52 10.72 -5.81 -1.91
CA SER A 52 12.14 -5.95 -1.60
C SER A 52 12.27 -7.10 -0.60
N PRO A 53 13.18 -8.06 -0.79
CA PRO A 53 13.38 -9.15 0.15
C PRO A 53 14.15 -8.64 1.37
N THR A 54 13.55 -7.75 2.16
CA THR A 54 14.10 -7.35 3.45
C THR A 54 13.42 -8.15 4.52
N GLY A 55 14.10 -9.24 4.89
CA GLY A 55 14.01 -9.90 6.19
C GLY A 55 12.58 -10.16 6.63
N GLY A 56 12.05 -11.29 6.16
CA GLY A 56 11.19 -12.07 7.05
C GLY A 56 11.89 -12.08 8.40
N SER A 57 11.20 -11.58 9.41
CA SER A 57 11.62 -11.73 10.80
C SER A 57 11.55 -13.23 11.06
N ASP A 58 12.56 -13.97 10.60
CA ASP A 58 12.77 -15.40 10.83
C ASP A 58 13.12 -15.59 12.30
N LYS A 59 12.27 -15.05 13.18
CA LYS A 59 12.40 -15.26 14.59
C LYS A 59 11.93 -16.67 14.85
N GLU A 60 12.77 -17.44 15.50
CA GLU A 60 12.51 -18.82 15.83
C GLU A 60 12.13 -18.95 17.31
N ASN A 61 11.31 -19.94 17.62
CA ASN A 61 10.92 -20.20 18.99
C ASN A 61 11.94 -21.16 19.62
N CYS A 62 12.45 -20.81 20.79
CA CYS A 62 13.34 -21.67 21.56
C CYS A 62 12.63 -23.00 21.87
N PRO A 63 13.23 -24.18 21.57
CA PRO A 63 12.58 -25.46 21.79
C PRO A 63 12.40 -25.81 23.28
N ALA A 64 13.18 -25.18 24.16
CA ALA A 64 13.13 -25.45 25.60
C ALA A 64 12.03 -24.65 26.32
N CYS A 65 11.87 -23.37 26.00
CA CYS A 65 10.94 -22.47 26.71
C CYS A 65 9.86 -21.84 25.84
N GLY A 66 9.95 -21.96 24.50
CA GLY A 66 9.01 -21.39 23.54
C GLY A 66 9.15 -19.89 23.31
N SER A 67 10.20 -19.24 23.84
CA SER A 67 10.40 -17.80 23.64
C SER A 67 10.87 -17.48 22.22
N LEU A 68 10.46 -16.32 21.71
CA LEU A 68 10.76 -15.88 20.35
C LEU A 68 12.13 -15.18 20.30
N ASN A 69 13.06 -15.70 19.50
CA ASN A 69 14.44 -15.22 19.41
C ASN A 69 14.83 -14.93 17.95
N PRO A 70 15.84 -14.07 17.69
CA PRO A 70 16.38 -13.87 16.35
C PRO A 70 16.95 -15.17 15.73
N PRO A 71 16.92 -15.34 14.39
CA PRO A 71 17.46 -16.52 13.71
C PRO A 71 18.99 -16.65 13.81
N THR A 72 19.64 -15.59 14.28
CA THR A 72 21.10 -15.52 14.43
C THR A 72 21.54 -15.79 15.87
N SER A 73 20.60 -16.05 16.78
CA SER A 73 20.91 -16.27 18.19
C SER A 73 21.25 -17.73 18.44
N GLU A 74 22.49 -18.01 18.83
CA GLU A 74 22.90 -19.37 19.22
C GLU A 74 22.36 -19.79 20.60
N THR A 75 21.89 -18.82 21.40
CA THR A 75 21.40 -19.03 22.77
C THR A 75 20.16 -18.19 23.06
N CYS A 76 19.31 -18.69 23.94
CA CYS A 76 18.04 -18.09 24.28
C CYS A 76 18.18 -16.97 25.30
N ASP A 77 17.67 -15.79 24.95
CA ASP A 77 17.70 -14.61 25.83
C ASP A 77 16.87 -14.78 27.11
N HIS A 78 15.92 -15.72 27.12
CA HIS A 78 15.01 -15.94 28.23
C HIS A 78 15.42 -17.06 29.19
N CYS A 79 15.85 -18.22 28.67
CA CYS A 79 16.22 -19.37 29.50
C CYS A 79 17.70 -19.74 29.45
N GLY A 80 18.47 -19.17 28.51
CA GLY A 80 19.90 -19.45 28.35
C GLY A 80 20.22 -20.76 27.62
N ASP A 81 19.22 -21.55 27.23
CA ASP A 81 19.44 -22.78 26.45
C ASP A 81 19.84 -22.46 25.00
N SER A 82 20.47 -23.42 24.33
CA SER A 82 20.72 -23.33 22.88
C SER A 82 19.41 -23.29 22.10
N ILE A 83 19.39 -22.49 21.04
CA ILE A 83 18.26 -22.38 20.12
C ILE A 83 18.52 -23.23 18.88
#